data_AF-A0A2W2GV18-F1
#
_entry.id   AF-A0A2W2GV18-F1
#
_cell.length_a   1.000
_cell.length_b   1.000
_cell.length_c   1.000
_cell.angle_alpha   90.00
_cell.angle_beta   90.00
_cell.angle_gamma   90.00
#
_symmetry.space_group_name_H-M   'P 1'
#
loop_
_entity.id
_entity.type
_entity.pdbx_description
1 polymer ?
#
loop_
_entity_poly.entity_id
_entity_poly.type
_entity_poly.pdbx_seq_one_letter_code
_entity_poly.pdbx_strand_id
1 'polypeptide(L)'
;MLATPLKELLDQAPDGLPEAFAVVGGFDDALVHGLARLGEERAAALSALAGAVAATPLGERAADAAAKAAAGSVTDDDLAVLAGARAALLGAAHDALLDSLDTALGRTRAPLEPAAAAPPAADPFAGARSWLRELAIAGWRGVDHDLVAAAGQTIEALLDEPRLRRQAALLDGLAAELRACCPVAAMPRPPVRRWADLWTRALLFARPGAAPGIGEDVPSVSGRLFVLGVDVHEHATAVQVQAHGVLEPAGGEPPRLVRTSVAAAKVDTIVGPALWRLFGGYPVLLGALAGRHALEVTGLPLLASGDLIWHDDRAVAGEPFDPFAVARIRLAGALAPAVPALDRHPVRIAEPVLAEDYTIERGERPALRLGEARLEFDLDRLPSCGPLTPELVAASTACIGLVRWDAGRWLLQPLAVAATVKRKPVVAHGGEWATGPTDPKVVKAEARSGDAVAVLRERAGRLLRR
;
A
#
# COMPACT_ATOMS: atom_id res chain seq x y z
N MET A 1 13.56 -16.34 -8.75
CA MET A 1 14.67 -15.53 -8.18
C MET A 1 15.96 -16.31 -8.32
N LEU A 2 17.11 -15.65 -8.48
CA LEU A 2 18.43 -16.32 -8.57
C LEU A 2 19.26 -16.03 -7.32
N ALA A 3 20.09 -16.99 -6.90
CA ALA A 3 20.82 -16.92 -5.63
C ALA A 3 21.84 -15.77 -5.55
N THR A 4 22.70 -15.62 -6.57
CA THR A 4 23.77 -14.61 -6.58
C THR A 4 23.23 -13.17 -6.61
N PRO A 5 22.33 -12.80 -7.54
CA PRO A 5 21.80 -11.43 -7.56
C PRO A 5 20.99 -11.08 -6.30
N LEU A 6 20.31 -12.08 -5.70
CA LEU A 6 19.62 -11.87 -4.44
C LEU A 6 20.60 -11.59 -3.29
N LYS A 7 21.74 -12.27 -3.24
CA LYS A 7 22.76 -12.02 -2.21
C LYS A 7 23.29 -10.59 -2.28
N GLU A 8 23.61 -10.12 -3.49
CA GLU A 8 24.12 -8.76 -3.73
C GLU A 8 23.11 -7.70 -3.25
N LEU A 9 21.82 -7.88 -3.60
CA LEU A 9 20.72 -7.01 -3.14
C LEU A 9 20.62 -6.92 -1.62
N LEU A 10 20.90 -8.01 -0.91
CA LEU A 10 20.73 -8.11 0.54
C LEU A 10 21.93 -7.56 1.33
N ASP A 11 23.14 -7.67 0.76
CA ASP A 11 24.38 -7.27 1.44
C ASP A 11 24.74 -5.80 1.22
N GLN A 12 24.20 -5.18 0.17
CA GLN A 12 24.56 -3.81 -0.24
C GLN A 12 23.33 -2.90 -0.21
N ALA A 13 23.31 -1.99 0.76
CA ALA A 13 22.37 -0.88 0.73
C ALA A 13 22.82 0.16 -0.30
N PRO A 14 21.90 0.79 -1.04
CA PRO A 14 22.23 1.90 -1.92
C PRO A 14 22.94 3.04 -1.18
N ASP A 15 23.90 3.68 -1.84
CA ASP A 15 24.62 4.83 -1.31
C ASP A 15 23.66 5.98 -0.92
N GLY A 16 23.91 6.62 0.22
CA GLY A 16 23.11 7.75 0.70
C GLY A 16 21.77 7.37 1.34
N LEU A 17 21.36 6.09 1.32
CA LEU A 17 20.10 5.65 1.90
C LEU A 17 20.03 5.87 3.43
N PRO A 18 21.06 5.54 4.24
CA PRO A 18 21.07 5.83 5.67
C PRO A 18 20.96 7.32 5.97
N GLU A 19 21.67 8.16 5.22
CA GLU A 19 21.69 9.62 5.35
C GLU A 19 20.31 10.21 5.03
N ALA A 20 19.69 9.75 3.93
CA ALA A 20 18.33 10.16 3.57
C ALA A 20 17.33 9.80 4.68
N PHE A 21 17.41 8.59 5.25
CA PHE A 21 16.53 8.19 6.35
C PHE A 21 16.79 8.96 7.65
N ALA A 22 18.04 9.33 7.94
CA ALA A 22 18.38 10.18 9.07
C ALA A 22 17.77 11.59 8.94
N VAL A 23 17.87 12.20 7.75
CA VAL A 23 17.25 13.52 7.47
C VAL A 23 15.74 13.46 7.64
N VAL A 24 15.08 12.44 7.07
CA VAL A 24 13.63 12.27 7.24
C VAL A 24 13.28 12.00 8.70
N GLY A 25 14.09 11.21 9.42
CA GLY A 25 13.90 10.93 10.85
C GLY A 25 13.96 12.20 11.71
N GLY A 26 14.85 13.14 11.40
CA GLY A 26 14.93 14.44 12.07
C GLY A 26 13.70 15.30 11.82
N PHE A 27 13.19 15.35 10.59
CA PHE A 27 11.93 16.04 10.29
C PHE A 27 10.73 15.37 10.98
N ASP A 28 10.69 14.04 10.99
CA ASP A 28 9.67 13.26 11.66
C ASP A 28 9.65 13.54 13.19
N ASP A 29 10.81 13.71 13.82
CA ASP A 29 10.93 14.14 15.23
C ASP A 29 10.38 15.56 15.45
N ALA A 30 10.62 16.49 14.52
CA ALA A 30 10.04 17.84 14.62
C ALA A 30 8.49 17.80 14.65
N LEU A 31 7.87 16.89 13.91
CA LEU A 31 6.40 16.67 13.96
C LEU A 31 5.93 16.06 15.28
N VAL A 32 6.77 15.35 16.04
CA VAL A 32 6.42 14.87 17.39
C VAL A 32 6.17 16.05 18.32
N HIS A 33 7.01 17.07 18.24
CA HIS A 33 7.03 18.22 19.14
C HIS A 33 6.21 19.41 18.64
N GLY A 34 5.91 19.46 17.35
CA GLY A 34 5.10 20.49 16.72
C GLY A 34 5.92 21.65 16.18
N LEU A 35 5.37 22.33 15.18
CA LEU A 35 6.03 23.42 14.45
C LEU A 35 5.74 24.80 15.07
N ALA A 36 4.87 24.89 16.08
CA ALA A 36 4.54 26.18 16.72
C ALA A 36 5.73 26.84 17.43
N ARG A 37 6.63 26.03 18.01
CA ARG A 37 7.79 26.48 18.80
C ARG A 37 8.95 25.50 18.62
N LEU A 38 9.72 25.69 17.55
CA LEU A 38 10.90 24.87 17.28
C LEU A 38 12.07 25.30 18.14
N GLY A 39 12.67 24.35 18.86
CA GLY A 39 14.01 24.52 19.41
C GLY A 39 15.08 24.46 18.32
N GLU A 40 16.30 24.89 18.65
CA GLU A 40 17.45 24.96 17.72
C GLU A 40 17.70 23.65 16.97
N GLU A 41 17.67 22.52 17.68
CA GLU A 41 17.85 21.17 17.11
C GLU A 41 16.81 20.84 16.02
N ARG A 42 15.53 21.16 16.26
CA ARG A 42 14.46 20.84 15.31
C ARG A 42 14.46 21.81 14.14
N ALA A 43 14.78 23.09 14.38
CA ALA A 43 15.01 24.05 13.30
C ALA A 43 16.17 23.59 12.38
N ALA A 44 17.25 23.06 12.95
CA ALA A 44 18.35 22.48 12.17
C ALA A 44 17.90 21.25 11.36
N ALA A 45 17.01 20.40 11.90
CA ALA A 45 16.45 19.27 11.16
C ALA A 45 15.62 19.71 9.93
N LEU A 46 14.82 20.77 10.05
CA LEU A 46 14.10 21.35 8.90
C LEU A 46 15.07 21.90 7.85
N SER A 47 16.13 22.59 8.27
CA SER A 47 17.19 23.07 7.39
C SER A 47 17.95 21.92 6.70
N ALA A 48 18.18 20.81 7.40
CA ALA A 48 18.80 19.62 6.81
C ALA A 48 17.92 19.00 5.71
N LEU A 49 16.60 18.95 5.91
CA LEU A 49 15.66 18.52 4.88
C LEU A 49 15.70 19.44 3.66
N ALA A 50 15.69 20.76 3.87
CA ALA A 50 15.83 21.73 2.77
C ALA A 50 17.18 21.58 2.03
N GLY A 51 18.26 21.37 2.77
CA GLY A 51 19.60 21.11 2.24
C GLY A 51 19.66 19.86 1.37
N ALA A 52 18.98 18.78 1.77
CA ALA A 52 18.94 17.53 1.01
C ALA A 52 18.27 17.68 -0.37
N VAL A 53 17.39 18.69 -0.54
CA VAL A 53 16.72 18.98 -1.81
C VAL A 53 17.24 20.25 -2.49
N ALA A 54 18.34 20.83 -2.02
CA ALA A 54 18.85 22.12 -2.48
C ALA A 54 19.22 22.15 -3.98
N ALA A 55 19.68 21.03 -4.52
CA ALA A 55 20.02 20.89 -5.94
C ALA A 55 18.81 20.60 -6.84
N THR A 56 17.59 20.61 -6.30
CA THR A 56 16.35 20.35 -7.04
C THR A 56 15.54 21.63 -7.23
N PRO A 57 14.52 21.64 -8.11
CA PRO A 57 13.59 22.78 -8.23
C PRO A 57 12.85 23.14 -6.92
N LEU A 58 12.84 22.26 -5.90
CA LEU A 58 12.25 22.54 -4.59
C LEU A 58 13.19 23.32 -3.66
N GLY A 59 14.49 23.39 -3.96
CA GLY A 59 15.53 23.84 -3.02
C GLY A 59 15.26 25.20 -2.37
N GLU A 60 15.08 26.25 -3.19
CA GLU A 60 14.83 27.61 -2.69
C GLU A 60 13.55 27.69 -1.86
N ARG A 61 12.47 27.06 -2.35
CA ARG A 61 11.17 27.05 -1.64
C ARG A 61 11.25 26.27 -0.33
N ALA A 62 11.98 25.17 -0.31
CA ALA A 62 12.15 24.36 0.90
C ALA A 62 12.97 25.09 1.95
N ALA A 63 14.01 25.83 1.54
CA ALA A 63 14.80 26.66 2.45
C ALA A 63 13.95 27.80 3.06
N ASP A 64 13.16 28.51 2.24
CA ASP A 64 12.24 29.55 2.71
C ASP A 64 11.17 29.00 3.66
N ALA A 65 10.54 27.87 3.31
CA ALA A 65 9.55 27.20 4.15
C ALA A 65 10.15 26.74 5.49
N ALA A 66 11.37 26.20 5.49
CA ALA A 66 12.08 25.81 6.71
C ALA A 66 12.39 27.02 7.61
N ALA A 67 12.82 28.14 7.02
CA ALA A 67 13.08 29.38 7.76
C ALA A 67 11.81 29.97 8.38
N LYS A 68 10.70 30.00 7.63
CA LYS A 68 9.38 30.44 8.14
C LYS A 68 8.85 29.55 9.24
N ALA A 69 9.02 28.23 9.12
CA ALA A 69 8.66 27.31 10.19
C ALA A 69 9.50 27.55 11.45
N ALA A 70 10.81 27.75 11.31
CA ALA A 70 11.68 28.12 12.44
C ALA A 70 11.28 29.46 13.09
N ALA A 71 10.78 30.41 12.30
CA ALA A 71 10.27 31.70 12.78
C ALA A 71 8.83 31.65 13.34
N GLY A 72 8.14 30.51 13.27
CA GLY A 72 6.76 30.34 13.75
C GLY A 72 5.70 30.97 12.84
N SER A 73 6.00 31.17 11.56
CA SER A 73 5.11 31.81 10.57
C SER A 73 4.76 30.89 9.39
N VAL A 74 4.69 29.58 9.63
CA VAL A 74 4.44 28.57 8.59
C VAL A 74 3.00 28.65 8.06
N THR A 75 2.85 28.61 6.74
CA THR A 75 1.56 28.59 6.03
C THR A 75 1.25 27.21 5.44
N ASP A 76 0.03 27.01 4.91
CA ASP A 76 -0.36 25.79 4.20
C ASP A 76 0.56 25.48 3.00
N ASP A 77 1.02 26.52 2.30
CA ASP A 77 1.93 26.37 1.17
C ASP A 77 3.35 25.98 1.63
N ASP A 78 3.83 26.55 2.74
CA ASP A 78 5.12 26.19 3.32
C ASP A 78 5.10 24.72 3.79
N LEU A 79 4.01 24.28 4.45
CA LEU A 79 3.84 22.87 4.83
C LEU A 79 3.81 21.95 3.60
N ALA A 80 3.13 22.35 2.53
CA ALA A 80 3.08 21.57 1.29
C ALA A 80 4.47 21.42 0.66
N VAL A 81 5.30 22.45 0.73
CA VAL A 81 6.70 22.40 0.27
C VAL A 81 7.53 21.47 1.14
N LEU A 82 7.43 21.55 2.47
CA LEU A 82 8.17 20.67 3.38
C LEU A 82 7.75 19.19 3.22
N ALA A 83 6.45 18.93 3.12
CA ALA A 83 5.93 17.59 2.81
C ALA A 83 6.40 17.09 1.45
N GLY A 84 6.46 17.98 0.44
CA GLY A 84 6.99 17.69 -0.88
C GLY A 84 8.48 17.35 -0.86
N ALA A 85 9.29 18.09 -0.11
CA ALA A 85 10.72 17.82 0.09
C ALA A 85 10.94 16.46 0.77
N ARG A 86 10.17 16.17 1.83
CA ARG A 86 10.18 14.88 2.51
C ARG A 86 9.81 13.73 1.56
N ALA A 87 8.73 13.89 0.80
CA ALA A 87 8.28 12.90 -0.18
C ALA A 87 9.29 12.71 -1.31
N ALA A 88 9.94 13.77 -1.79
CA ALA A 88 10.97 13.70 -2.83
C ALA A 88 12.20 12.92 -2.36
N LEU A 89 12.65 13.14 -1.12
CA LEU A 89 13.78 12.41 -0.53
C LEU A 89 13.45 10.92 -0.34
N LEU A 90 12.24 10.60 0.13
CA LEU A 90 11.77 9.21 0.19
C LEU A 90 11.55 8.60 -1.20
N GLY A 91 11.17 9.41 -2.18
CA GLY A 91 11.06 9.01 -3.59
C GLY A 91 12.42 8.64 -4.18
N ALA A 92 13.47 9.42 -3.89
CA ALA A 92 14.84 9.09 -4.29
C ALA A 92 15.33 7.79 -3.64
N ALA A 93 15.07 7.61 -2.34
CA ALA A 93 15.36 6.35 -1.64
C ALA A 93 14.61 5.15 -2.24
N HIS A 94 13.32 5.34 -2.58
CA HIS A 94 12.52 4.34 -3.27
C HIS A 94 13.14 3.98 -4.63
N ASP A 95 13.50 4.96 -5.44
CA ASP A 95 14.00 4.74 -6.79
C ASP A 95 15.35 3.98 -6.76
N ALA A 96 16.24 4.32 -5.82
CA ALA A 96 17.50 3.60 -5.62
C ALA A 96 17.30 2.13 -5.18
N LEU A 97 16.38 1.89 -4.24
CA LEU A 97 16.01 0.54 -3.81
C LEU A 97 15.35 -0.27 -4.93
N LEU A 98 14.48 0.37 -5.71
CA LEU A 98 13.76 -0.28 -6.81
C LEU A 98 14.72 -0.63 -7.96
N ASP A 99 15.65 0.25 -8.30
CA ASP A 99 16.69 0.00 -9.31
C ASP A 99 17.60 -1.18 -8.92
N SER A 100 18.00 -1.25 -7.65
CA SER A 100 18.77 -2.37 -7.10
C SER A 100 17.98 -3.69 -7.21
N LEU A 101 16.68 -3.65 -6.87
CA LEU A 101 15.79 -4.80 -6.96
C LEU A 101 15.55 -5.23 -8.41
N ASP A 102 15.36 -4.29 -9.33
CA ASP A 102 15.18 -4.57 -10.75
C ASP A 102 16.42 -5.22 -11.35
N THR A 103 17.60 -4.70 -11.00
CA THR A 103 18.88 -5.28 -11.39
C THR A 103 18.99 -6.72 -10.88
N ALA A 104 18.68 -6.96 -9.61
CA ALA A 104 18.71 -8.30 -9.03
C ALA A 104 17.71 -9.28 -9.66
N LEU A 105 16.57 -8.79 -10.14
CA LEU A 105 15.52 -9.60 -10.77
C LEU A 105 15.62 -9.66 -12.29
N GLY A 106 16.51 -8.89 -12.92
CA GLY A 106 16.58 -8.72 -14.38
C GLY A 106 15.30 -8.09 -14.95
N ARG A 107 14.67 -7.19 -14.20
CA ARG A 107 13.33 -6.66 -14.51
C ARG A 107 13.41 -5.39 -15.35
N THR A 108 12.58 -5.34 -16.38
CA THR A 108 12.37 -4.13 -17.19
C THR A 108 11.13 -3.39 -16.73
N ARG A 109 11.20 -2.05 -16.65
CA ARG A 109 10.06 -1.19 -16.35
C ARG A 109 9.64 -0.35 -17.55
N ALA A 110 8.34 -0.07 -17.63
CA ALA A 110 7.79 0.91 -18.54
C ALA A 110 8.36 2.31 -18.22
N PRO A 111 8.56 3.17 -19.22
CA PRO A 111 8.95 4.55 -18.99
C PRO A 111 7.86 5.30 -18.21
N LEU A 112 8.28 6.29 -17.42
CA LEU A 112 7.34 7.21 -16.78
C LEU A 112 6.89 8.25 -17.81
N GLU A 113 5.60 8.26 -18.11
CA GLU A 113 5.00 9.35 -18.87
C GLU A 113 4.74 10.56 -17.96
N PRO A 114 5.12 11.78 -18.38
CA PRO A 114 4.83 12.98 -17.62
C PRO A 114 3.32 13.19 -17.52
N ALA A 115 2.82 13.36 -16.30
CA ALA A 115 1.41 13.64 -16.07
C ALA A 115 1.05 15.02 -16.63
N ALA A 116 -0.03 15.10 -17.40
CA ALA A 116 -0.59 16.38 -17.82
C ALA A 116 -1.09 17.15 -16.59
N ALA A 117 -0.85 18.46 -16.56
CA ALA A 117 -1.37 19.32 -15.50
C ALA A 117 -2.90 19.33 -15.54
N ALA A 118 -3.53 18.97 -14.42
CA ALA A 118 -4.98 19.03 -14.31
C ALA A 118 -5.45 20.50 -14.35
N PRO A 119 -6.61 20.80 -14.97
CA PRO A 119 -7.19 22.12 -14.96
C PRO A 119 -7.56 22.55 -13.53
N PRO A 120 -7.54 23.85 -13.22
CA PRO A 120 -7.96 24.36 -11.93
C PRO A 120 -9.44 24.03 -11.69
N ALA A 121 -9.73 23.38 -10.57
CA ALA A 121 -11.08 23.05 -10.12
C ALA A 121 -11.38 23.76 -8.79
N ALA A 122 -12.66 23.80 -8.40
CA ALA A 122 -13.04 24.18 -7.04
C ALA A 122 -12.23 23.36 -6.02
N ASP A 123 -11.88 23.98 -4.89
CA ASP A 123 -10.98 23.40 -3.90
C ASP A 123 -11.76 22.82 -2.71
N PRO A 124 -12.15 21.53 -2.74
CA PRO A 124 -12.86 20.88 -1.65
C PRO A 124 -11.96 20.56 -0.45
N PHE A 125 -10.65 20.85 -0.53
CA PHE A 125 -9.67 20.35 0.43
C PHE A 125 -9.23 21.38 1.48
N ALA A 126 -9.85 22.56 1.52
CA ALA A 126 -9.52 23.61 2.49
C ALA A 126 -9.64 23.12 3.95
N GLY A 127 -10.73 22.43 4.29
CA GLY A 127 -10.91 21.85 5.63
C GLY A 127 -9.84 20.82 5.99
N ALA A 128 -9.46 19.97 5.02
CA ALA A 128 -8.42 18.97 5.20
C ALA A 128 -7.05 19.62 5.45
N ARG A 129 -6.68 20.63 4.67
CA ARG A 129 -5.42 21.36 4.87
C ARG A 129 -5.38 22.09 6.20
N SER A 130 -6.48 22.72 6.59
CA SER A 130 -6.59 23.38 7.90
C SER A 130 -6.35 22.38 9.04
N TRP A 131 -7.01 21.23 9.03
CA TRP A 131 -6.83 20.21 10.07
C TRP A 131 -5.39 19.64 10.10
N LEU A 132 -4.82 19.35 8.93
CA LEU A 132 -3.44 18.87 8.81
C LEU A 132 -2.41 19.91 9.28
N ARG A 133 -2.68 21.22 9.06
CA ARG A 133 -1.86 22.31 9.61
C ARG A 133 -1.94 22.32 11.13
N GLU A 134 -3.14 22.26 11.71
CA GLU A 134 -3.28 22.26 13.17
C GLU A 134 -2.56 21.07 13.82
N LEU A 135 -2.61 19.89 13.19
CA LEU A 135 -1.81 18.73 13.63
C LEU A 135 -0.30 19.02 13.61
N ALA A 136 0.21 19.64 12.55
CA ALA A 136 1.62 19.97 12.43
C ALA A 136 2.06 21.04 13.45
N ILE A 137 1.21 22.04 13.70
CA ILE A 137 1.46 23.10 14.68
C ILE A 137 1.48 22.52 16.10
N ALA A 138 0.47 21.73 16.47
CA ALA A 138 0.36 21.11 17.79
C ALA A 138 1.44 20.04 18.03
N GLY A 139 1.84 19.34 16.97
CA GLY A 139 2.70 18.16 17.03
C GLY A 139 1.98 16.94 17.60
N TRP A 140 2.50 15.74 17.35
CA TRP A 140 1.87 14.50 17.83
C TRP A 140 1.62 14.51 19.33
N ARG A 141 2.55 15.04 20.13
CA ARG A 141 2.40 15.12 21.59
C ARG A 141 1.32 16.11 22.05
N GLY A 142 0.95 17.08 21.20
CA GLY A 142 -0.13 18.02 21.46
C GLY A 142 -1.52 17.51 21.03
N VAL A 143 -1.62 16.33 20.42
CA VAL A 143 -2.90 15.80 19.93
C VAL A 143 -3.76 15.26 21.07
N ASP A 144 -4.96 15.81 21.19
CA ASP A 144 -6.01 15.42 22.12
C ASP A 144 -7.31 15.01 21.40
N HIS A 145 -8.35 14.71 22.18
CA HIS A 145 -9.63 14.26 21.66
C HIS A 145 -10.34 15.32 20.81
N ASP A 146 -10.20 16.60 21.15
CA ASP A 146 -10.90 17.70 20.48
C ASP A 146 -10.27 17.95 19.10
N LEU A 147 -8.93 17.98 19.03
CA LEU A 147 -8.21 18.13 17.76
C LEU A 147 -8.48 16.96 16.79
N VAL A 148 -8.61 15.74 17.31
CA VAL A 148 -8.96 14.58 16.48
C VAL A 148 -10.43 14.61 16.04
N ALA A 149 -11.35 15.04 16.92
CA ALA A 149 -12.77 15.14 16.58
C ALA A 149 -13.04 16.20 15.49
N ALA A 150 -12.24 17.27 15.43
CA ALA A 150 -12.38 18.36 14.45
C ALA A 150 -12.30 17.90 12.98
N ALA A 151 -11.72 16.73 12.68
CA ALA A 151 -11.67 16.17 11.34
C ALA A 151 -13.04 15.70 10.79
N GLY A 152 -13.99 15.38 11.69
CA GLY A 152 -15.21 14.64 11.36
C GLY A 152 -16.03 15.25 10.23
N GLN A 153 -16.40 16.53 10.35
CA GLN A 153 -17.21 17.22 9.34
C GLN A 153 -16.52 17.28 7.96
N THR A 154 -15.19 17.45 7.95
CA THR A 154 -14.42 17.45 6.70
C THR A 154 -14.44 16.05 6.07
N ILE A 155 -14.25 15.00 6.86
CA ILE A 155 -14.25 13.61 6.37
C ILE A 155 -15.63 13.25 5.81
N GLU A 156 -16.71 13.58 6.52
CA GLU A 156 -18.09 13.34 6.08
C GLU A 156 -18.37 14.02 4.73
N ALA A 157 -18.04 15.31 4.60
CA ALA A 157 -18.23 16.04 3.34
C ALA A 157 -17.43 15.42 2.17
N LEU A 158 -16.21 14.92 2.41
CA LEU A 158 -15.41 14.26 1.39
C LEU A 158 -15.93 12.85 1.03
N LEU A 159 -16.59 12.14 1.97
CA LEU A 159 -17.17 10.81 1.72
C LEU A 159 -18.42 10.88 0.83
N ASP A 160 -19.18 11.96 0.94
CA ASP A 160 -20.39 12.21 0.14
C ASP A 160 -20.09 12.34 -1.36
N GLU A 161 -18.88 12.78 -1.72
CA GLU A 161 -18.43 12.90 -3.10
C GLU A 161 -17.57 11.68 -3.53
N PRO A 162 -18.05 10.78 -4.41
CA PRO A 162 -17.34 9.55 -4.76
C PRO A 162 -15.89 9.77 -5.24
N ARG A 163 -15.66 10.84 -5.99
CA ARG A 163 -14.33 11.22 -6.50
C ARG A 163 -13.33 11.64 -5.40
N LEU A 164 -13.81 12.00 -4.22
CA LEU A 164 -12.99 12.47 -3.09
C LEU A 164 -12.75 11.40 -2.02
N ARG A 165 -13.39 10.24 -2.13
CA ARG A 165 -13.32 9.14 -1.15
C ARG A 165 -11.90 8.64 -0.88
N ARG A 166 -10.99 8.74 -1.84
CA ARG A 166 -9.58 8.38 -1.62
C ARG A 166 -8.93 9.27 -0.55
N GLN A 167 -9.16 10.59 -0.63
CA GLN A 167 -8.68 11.54 0.38
C GLN A 167 -9.41 11.34 1.70
N ALA A 168 -10.72 11.13 1.65
CA ALA A 168 -11.53 10.89 2.85
C ALA A 168 -11.05 9.66 3.63
N ALA A 169 -10.79 8.54 2.96
CA ALA A 169 -10.30 7.31 3.59
C ALA A 169 -8.90 7.48 4.22
N LEU A 170 -8.03 8.28 3.60
CA LEU A 170 -6.72 8.58 4.15
C LEU A 170 -6.81 9.43 5.42
N LEU A 171 -7.66 10.46 5.42
CA LEU A 171 -7.90 11.31 6.58
C LEU A 171 -8.61 10.54 7.71
N ASP A 172 -9.62 9.73 7.38
CA ASP A 172 -10.32 8.86 8.32
C ASP A 172 -9.35 7.87 8.98
N GLY A 173 -8.48 7.21 8.20
CA GLY A 173 -7.46 6.30 8.72
C GLY A 173 -6.50 7.01 9.69
N LEU A 174 -5.97 8.17 9.32
CA LEU A 174 -5.09 8.95 10.21
C LEU A 174 -5.83 9.39 11.48
N ALA A 175 -7.05 9.91 11.36
CA ALA A 175 -7.86 10.33 12.50
C ALA A 175 -8.20 9.16 13.43
N ALA A 176 -8.50 7.98 12.87
CA ALA A 176 -8.79 6.77 13.65
C ALA A 176 -7.56 6.30 14.46
N GLU A 177 -6.37 6.29 13.86
CA GLU A 177 -5.14 5.93 14.58
C GLU A 177 -4.81 6.92 15.70
N LEU A 178 -4.94 8.21 15.42
CA LEU A 178 -4.74 9.25 16.44
C LEU A 178 -5.76 9.09 17.57
N ARG A 179 -7.05 8.86 17.24
CA ARG A 179 -8.11 8.65 18.23
C ARG A 179 -7.83 7.46 19.15
N ALA A 180 -7.39 6.34 18.60
CA ALA A 180 -7.03 5.15 19.36
C ALA A 180 -5.85 5.38 20.31
N CYS A 181 -5.06 6.42 20.04
CA CYS A 181 -3.85 6.79 20.77
C CYS A 181 -4.02 8.02 21.68
N CYS A 182 -5.21 8.64 21.72
CA CYS A 182 -5.44 9.87 22.48
C CYS A 182 -5.58 9.64 24.00
N PRO A 183 -5.04 10.55 24.85
CA PRO A 183 -4.14 11.65 24.49
C PRO A 183 -2.74 11.13 24.15
N VAL A 184 -2.20 11.57 23.01
CA VAL A 184 -0.93 11.04 22.48
C VAL A 184 0.24 11.42 23.40
N ALA A 185 0.12 12.51 24.16
CA ALA A 185 1.07 12.90 25.21
C ALA A 185 1.42 11.75 26.17
N ALA A 186 0.46 10.89 26.50
CA ALA A 186 0.65 9.78 27.45
C ALA A 186 1.36 8.56 26.86
N MET A 187 1.53 8.49 25.53
CA MET A 187 2.15 7.33 24.89
C MET A 187 3.66 7.27 25.17
N PRO A 188 4.23 6.11 25.53
CA PRO A 188 5.68 6.01 25.65
C PRO A 188 6.38 6.24 24.29
N ARG A 189 5.86 5.64 23.21
CA ARG A 189 6.45 5.69 21.87
C ARG A 189 5.36 5.79 20.79
N PRO A 190 5.12 6.97 20.21
CA PRO A 190 4.23 7.11 19.06
C PRO A 190 4.86 6.49 17.79
N PRO A 191 4.06 6.00 16.83
CA PRO A 191 4.54 5.45 15.56
C PRO A 191 4.93 6.58 14.58
N VAL A 192 5.96 7.35 14.95
CA VAL A 192 6.30 8.65 14.32
C VAL A 192 6.39 8.57 12.81
N ARG A 193 7.18 7.63 12.27
CA ARG A 193 7.37 7.46 10.82
C ARG A 193 6.04 7.25 10.10
N ARG A 194 5.19 6.39 10.66
CA ARG A 194 3.88 6.06 10.07
C ARG A 194 2.98 7.28 9.99
N TRP A 195 2.85 8.02 11.09
CA TRP A 195 1.99 9.21 11.12
C TRP A 195 2.54 10.33 10.26
N ALA A 196 3.86 10.51 10.21
CA ALA A 196 4.49 11.46 9.29
C ALA A 196 4.27 11.08 7.82
N ASP A 197 4.29 9.78 7.46
CA ASP A 197 3.99 9.31 6.10
C ASP A 197 2.52 9.57 5.73
N LEU A 198 1.58 9.28 6.63
CA LEU A 198 0.15 9.53 6.44
C LEU A 198 -0.15 11.04 6.30
N TRP A 199 0.41 11.86 7.20
CA TRP A 199 0.28 13.32 7.15
C TRP A 199 0.84 13.90 5.86
N THR A 200 2.06 13.50 5.49
CA THR A 200 2.71 13.93 4.24
C THR A 200 1.84 13.61 3.04
N ARG A 201 1.36 12.36 2.95
CA ARG A 201 0.51 11.91 1.84
C ARG A 201 -0.82 12.66 1.80
N ALA A 202 -1.45 12.88 2.95
CA ALA A 202 -2.71 13.59 3.06
C ALA A 202 -2.59 15.05 2.64
N LEU A 203 -1.48 15.70 3.03
CA LEU A 203 -1.20 17.09 2.68
C LEU A 203 -0.96 17.26 1.17
N LEU A 204 -0.18 16.36 0.57
CA LEU A 204 0.09 16.39 -0.87
C LEU A 204 -1.17 16.10 -1.69
N PHE A 205 -2.02 15.15 -1.27
CA PHE A 205 -3.30 14.88 -1.94
C PHE A 205 -4.36 15.96 -1.73
N ALA A 206 -4.24 16.78 -0.69
CA ALA A 206 -5.09 17.95 -0.47
C ALA A 206 -4.72 19.16 -1.37
N ARG A 207 -3.79 19.00 -2.31
CA ARG A 207 -3.47 20.01 -3.34
C ARG A 207 -4.34 19.80 -4.59
N PRO A 208 -4.87 20.89 -5.18
CA PRO A 208 -5.55 20.81 -6.47
C PRO A 208 -4.67 20.11 -7.52
N GLY A 209 -5.24 19.15 -8.25
CA GLY A 209 -4.53 18.39 -9.28
C GLY A 209 -3.59 17.28 -8.78
N ALA A 210 -3.49 17.04 -7.46
CA ALA A 210 -2.62 15.98 -6.92
C ALA A 210 -3.21 14.56 -7.03
N ALA A 211 -4.53 14.44 -7.14
CA ALA A 211 -5.14 13.15 -7.43
C ALA A 211 -4.99 12.87 -8.93
N PRO A 212 -4.35 11.75 -9.34
CA PRO A 212 -4.54 11.24 -10.69
C PRO A 212 -6.01 10.84 -10.78
N GLY A 213 -6.84 11.73 -11.33
CA GLY A 213 -8.20 11.37 -11.69
C GLY A 213 -8.15 10.25 -12.71
N ILE A 214 -9.13 9.36 -12.69
CA ILE A 214 -9.48 8.60 -13.89
C ILE A 214 -10.03 9.65 -14.85
N GLY A 215 -9.15 10.31 -15.60
CA GLY A 215 -9.56 11.18 -16.69
C GLY A 215 -10.31 10.37 -17.74
N GLU A 216 -11.09 11.04 -18.59
CA GLU A 216 -11.79 10.40 -19.71
C GLU A 216 -10.81 9.71 -20.68
N ASP A 217 -9.53 10.12 -20.66
CA ASP A 217 -8.46 9.62 -21.54
C ASP A 217 -7.60 8.49 -20.94
N VAL A 218 -8.02 7.81 -19.86
CA VAL A 218 -7.26 6.66 -19.34
C VAL A 218 -7.29 5.51 -20.37
N PRO A 219 -6.12 5.02 -20.83
CA PRO A 219 -6.07 3.92 -21.78
C PRO A 219 -6.79 2.68 -21.24
N SER A 220 -7.62 2.07 -22.09
CA SER A 220 -8.28 0.81 -21.78
C SER A 220 -7.50 -0.37 -22.36
N VAL A 221 -7.46 -1.50 -21.65
CA VAL A 221 -6.80 -2.72 -22.08
C VAL A 221 -7.77 -3.91 -22.12
N SER A 222 -7.58 -4.78 -23.11
CA SER A 222 -8.26 -6.07 -23.23
C SER A 222 -7.22 -7.18 -23.30
N GLY A 223 -7.54 -8.37 -22.79
CA GLY A 223 -6.62 -9.50 -22.79
C GLY A 223 -6.91 -10.52 -21.71
N ARG A 224 -5.89 -11.33 -21.38
CA ARG A 224 -5.98 -12.42 -20.41
C ARG A 224 -5.24 -12.05 -19.14
N LEU A 225 -5.94 -11.97 -18.03
CA LEU A 225 -5.39 -11.69 -16.70
C LEU A 225 -5.21 -12.99 -15.91
N PHE A 226 -3.98 -13.23 -15.47
CA PHE A 226 -3.63 -14.32 -14.57
C PHE A 226 -3.28 -13.75 -13.20
N VAL A 227 -4.17 -13.94 -12.21
CA VAL A 227 -3.92 -13.52 -10.83
C VAL A 227 -2.96 -14.50 -10.16
N LEU A 228 -1.75 -14.04 -9.82
CA LEU A 228 -0.73 -14.86 -9.17
C LEU A 228 -0.97 -15.01 -7.67
N GLY A 229 -1.52 -13.97 -7.04
CA GLY A 229 -1.76 -13.95 -5.60
C GLY A 229 -2.51 -12.71 -5.14
N VAL A 230 -2.93 -12.72 -3.88
CA VAL A 230 -3.77 -11.68 -3.29
C VAL A 230 -3.19 -11.23 -1.96
N ASP A 231 -2.99 -9.92 -1.82
CA ASP A 231 -2.70 -9.21 -0.57
C ASP A 231 -4.01 -8.62 -0.01
N VAL A 232 -4.14 -8.53 1.30
CA VAL A 232 -5.30 -7.93 1.98
C VAL A 232 -4.83 -6.89 2.97
N HIS A 233 -5.19 -5.63 2.72
CA HIS A 233 -4.92 -4.52 3.62
C HIS A 233 -6.13 -4.28 4.50
N GLU A 234 -5.98 -4.58 5.79
CA GLU A 234 -7.04 -4.40 6.78
C GLU A 234 -6.74 -3.20 7.69
N HIS A 235 -7.72 -2.33 7.82
CA HIS A 235 -7.78 -1.25 8.80
C HIS A 235 -9.10 -1.37 9.58
N ALA A 236 -9.19 -0.73 10.74
CA ALA A 236 -10.40 -0.76 11.57
C ALA A 236 -11.67 -0.27 10.83
N THR A 237 -11.50 0.70 9.91
CA THR A 237 -12.59 1.34 9.17
C THR A 237 -12.69 0.95 7.69
N ALA A 238 -11.68 0.27 7.15
CA ALA A 238 -11.62 -0.06 5.73
C ALA A 238 -10.84 -1.35 5.48
N VAL A 239 -11.20 -2.06 4.42
CA VAL A 239 -10.43 -3.20 3.92
C VAL A 239 -10.25 -3.07 2.41
N GLN A 240 -9.07 -3.45 1.93
CA GLN A 240 -8.77 -3.56 0.51
C GLN A 240 -8.24 -4.96 0.20
N VAL A 241 -8.76 -5.56 -0.86
CA VAL A 241 -8.20 -6.76 -1.48
C VAL A 241 -7.42 -6.30 -2.71
N GLN A 242 -6.13 -6.63 -2.76
CA GLN A 242 -5.24 -6.30 -3.88
C GLN A 242 -4.74 -7.59 -4.53
N ALA A 243 -5.18 -7.84 -5.76
CA ALA A 243 -4.73 -8.96 -6.57
C ALA A 243 -3.54 -8.54 -7.44
N HIS A 244 -2.46 -9.32 -7.37
CA HIS A 244 -1.27 -9.16 -8.19
C HIS A 244 -1.29 -10.18 -9.32
N GLY A 245 -1.02 -9.75 -10.55
CA GLY A 245 -1.14 -10.63 -11.70
C GLY A 245 -0.27 -10.24 -12.88
N VAL A 246 -0.35 -11.09 -13.90
CA VAL A 246 0.21 -10.82 -15.23
C VAL A 246 -0.95 -10.68 -16.21
N LEU A 247 -0.95 -9.58 -16.95
CA LEU A 247 -1.88 -9.35 -18.04
C LEU A 247 -1.17 -9.64 -19.37
N GLU A 248 -1.74 -10.51 -20.19
CA GLU A 248 -1.37 -10.71 -21.60
C GLU A 248 -2.33 -9.87 -22.46
N PRO A 249 -1.90 -8.74 -23.03
CA PRO A 249 -2.76 -7.91 -23.86
C PRO A 249 -3.16 -8.63 -25.14
N ALA A 250 -4.43 -8.49 -25.55
CA ALA A 250 -4.95 -9.10 -26.77
C ALA A 250 -4.23 -8.61 -28.06
N GLY A 251 -3.63 -7.42 -28.00
CA GLY A 251 -2.89 -6.83 -29.12
C GLY A 251 -1.52 -7.45 -29.41
N GLY A 252 -1.12 -8.51 -28.70
CA GLY A 252 0.17 -9.19 -28.90
C GLY A 252 1.36 -8.44 -28.29
N GLU A 253 1.11 -7.41 -27.50
CA GLU A 253 2.12 -6.70 -26.72
C GLU A 253 2.72 -7.62 -25.64
N PRO A 254 3.94 -7.31 -25.13
CA PRO A 254 4.54 -8.07 -24.04
C PRO A 254 3.60 -8.17 -22.82
N PRO A 255 3.63 -9.30 -22.08
CA PRO A 255 2.91 -9.41 -20.82
C PRO A 255 3.30 -8.28 -19.87
N ARG A 256 2.34 -7.80 -19.07
CA ARG A 256 2.54 -6.68 -18.13
C ARG A 256 2.26 -7.14 -16.71
N LEU A 257 3.07 -6.70 -15.76
CA LEU A 257 2.72 -6.81 -14.35
C LEU A 257 1.60 -5.81 -14.07
N VAL A 258 0.52 -6.30 -13.49
CA VAL A 258 -0.62 -5.49 -13.10
C VAL A 258 -1.05 -5.81 -11.69
N ARG A 259 -1.69 -4.83 -11.06
CA ARG A 259 -2.44 -5.03 -9.83
C ARG A 259 -3.87 -4.56 -10.04
N THR A 260 -4.83 -5.23 -9.43
CA THR A 260 -6.20 -4.74 -9.36
C THR A 260 -6.64 -4.75 -7.91
N SER A 261 -7.49 -3.81 -7.51
CA SER A 261 -7.90 -3.68 -6.13
C SER A 261 -9.36 -3.31 -6.00
N VAL A 262 -10.04 -3.91 -5.03
CA VAL A 262 -11.38 -3.54 -4.59
C VAL A 262 -11.32 -3.23 -3.10
N ALA A 263 -12.05 -2.20 -2.68
CA ALA A 263 -12.05 -1.75 -1.28
C ALA A 263 -13.48 -1.58 -0.76
N ALA A 264 -13.65 -1.77 0.54
CA ALA A 264 -14.92 -1.59 1.23
C ALA A 264 -14.70 -0.93 2.59
N ALA A 265 -15.64 -0.08 3.00
CA ALA A 265 -15.72 0.36 4.37
C ALA A 265 -16.14 -0.82 5.27
N LYS A 266 -15.61 -0.86 6.48
CA LYS A 266 -15.95 -1.86 7.51
C LYS A 266 -16.03 -1.20 8.88
N VAL A 267 -16.57 -1.96 9.83
CA VAL A 267 -16.36 -1.70 11.26
C VAL A 267 -15.36 -2.72 11.77
N ASP A 268 -14.65 -2.36 12.84
CA ASP A 268 -13.49 -3.13 13.34
C ASP A 268 -13.82 -4.58 13.74
N THR A 269 -15.09 -4.87 14.04
CA THR A 269 -15.57 -6.22 14.38
C THR A 269 -15.69 -7.18 13.20
N ILE A 270 -15.66 -6.68 11.95
CA ILE A 270 -15.69 -7.53 10.75
C ILE A 270 -14.25 -7.92 10.42
N VAL A 271 -13.83 -9.12 10.84
CA VAL A 271 -12.45 -9.62 10.69
C VAL A 271 -12.44 -11.01 10.06
N GLY A 272 -11.25 -11.50 9.68
CA GLY A 272 -11.08 -12.86 9.20
C GLY A 272 -11.93 -13.18 7.95
N PRO A 273 -12.45 -14.41 7.79
CA PRO A 273 -13.20 -14.80 6.60
C PRO A 273 -14.43 -13.94 6.28
N ALA A 274 -15.02 -13.28 7.27
CA ALA A 274 -16.17 -12.41 7.08
C ALA A 274 -15.87 -11.19 6.19
N LEU A 275 -14.59 -10.80 6.05
CA LEU A 275 -14.16 -9.71 5.18
C LEU A 275 -14.61 -9.92 3.73
N TRP A 276 -14.58 -11.17 3.23
CA TRP A 276 -14.95 -11.48 1.84
C TRP A 276 -16.41 -11.11 1.50
N ARG A 277 -17.31 -11.15 2.49
CA ARG A 277 -18.72 -10.78 2.30
C ARG A 277 -18.93 -9.29 1.99
N LEU A 278 -17.94 -8.45 2.30
CA LEU A 278 -17.98 -7.03 1.95
C LEU A 278 -17.87 -6.82 0.44
N PHE A 279 -17.26 -7.76 -0.28
CA PHE A 279 -16.96 -7.65 -1.71
C PHE A 279 -17.99 -8.35 -2.62
N GLY A 280 -19.18 -8.68 -2.11
CA GLY A 280 -20.24 -9.36 -2.88
C GLY A 280 -20.71 -8.63 -4.15
N GLY A 281 -20.32 -7.36 -4.35
CA GLY A 281 -20.52 -6.61 -5.60
C GLY A 281 -19.55 -6.98 -6.73
N TYR A 282 -18.62 -7.91 -6.50
CA TYR A 282 -17.59 -8.34 -7.47
C TYR A 282 -17.58 -9.86 -7.68
N PRO A 283 -18.72 -10.48 -8.06
CA PRO A 283 -18.82 -11.94 -8.15
C PRO A 283 -17.84 -12.58 -9.15
N VAL A 284 -17.53 -11.92 -10.28
CA VAL A 284 -16.57 -12.45 -11.26
C VAL A 284 -15.17 -12.51 -10.66
N LEU A 285 -14.73 -11.42 -10.01
CA LEU A 285 -13.44 -11.39 -9.32
C LEU A 285 -13.36 -12.48 -8.24
N LEU A 286 -14.33 -12.52 -7.33
CA LEU A 286 -14.31 -13.46 -6.20
C LEU A 286 -14.33 -14.92 -6.68
N GLY A 287 -15.14 -15.23 -7.70
CA GLY A 287 -15.18 -16.56 -8.31
C GLY A 287 -13.84 -16.95 -8.94
N ALA A 288 -13.19 -16.03 -9.66
CA ALA A 288 -11.90 -16.28 -10.26
C ALA A 288 -10.78 -16.48 -9.23
N LEU A 289 -10.78 -15.70 -8.14
CA LEU A 289 -9.82 -15.85 -7.05
C LEU A 289 -9.98 -17.20 -6.34
N ALA A 290 -11.21 -17.60 -6.01
CA ALA A 290 -11.48 -18.86 -5.32
C ALA A 290 -11.20 -20.10 -6.20
N GLY A 291 -11.56 -20.02 -7.49
CA GLY A 291 -11.39 -21.13 -8.44
C GLY A 291 -10.06 -21.14 -9.20
N ARG A 292 -9.22 -20.11 -9.02
CA ARG A 292 -7.98 -19.87 -9.81
C ARG A 292 -8.24 -19.88 -11.31
N HIS A 293 -9.27 -19.14 -11.73
CA HIS A 293 -9.58 -18.96 -13.14
C HIS A 293 -8.79 -17.78 -13.70
N ALA A 294 -8.30 -17.92 -14.94
CA ALA A 294 -7.89 -16.77 -15.71
C ALA A 294 -9.10 -15.86 -15.93
N LEU A 295 -8.85 -14.58 -16.19
CA LEU A 295 -9.90 -13.60 -16.45
C LEU A 295 -9.72 -13.05 -17.86
N GLU A 296 -10.72 -13.23 -18.70
CA GLU A 296 -10.78 -12.54 -19.99
C GLU A 296 -11.36 -11.14 -19.72
N VAL A 297 -10.54 -10.10 -19.91
CA VAL A 297 -10.90 -8.71 -19.62
C VAL A 297 -11.09 -7.91 -20.91
N THR A 298 -12.09 -7.04 -20.92
CA THR A 298 -12.44 -6.23 -22.09
C THR A 298 -12.54 -4.75 -21.74
N GLY A 299 -11.61 -3.95 -22.22
CA GLY A 299 -11.64 -2.49 -22.06
C GLY A 299 -11.62 -2.03 -20.61
N LEU A 300 -10.82 -2.68 -19.76
CA LEU A 300 -10.59 -2.21 -18.39
C LEU A 300 -9.60 -1.03 -18.40
N PRO A 301 -9.84 0.06 -17.64
CA PRO A 301 -8.88 1.15 -17.53
C PRO A 301 -7.58 0.68 -16.88
N LEU A 302 -6.44 0.96 -17.51
CA LEU A 302 -5.11 0.64 -17.00
C LEU A 302 -4.33 1.93 -16.75
N LEU A 303 -4.03 2.21 -15.47
CA LEU A 303 -3.21 3.35 -15.10
C LEU A 303 -1.73 3.08 -15.38
N ALA A 304 -0.95 4.15 -15.56
CA ALA A 304 0.51 4.07 -15.76
C ALA A 304 1.24 3.37 -14.60
N SER A 305 0.64 3.36 -13.40
CA SER A 305 1.10 2.63 -12.22
C SER A 305 0.91 1.11 -12.28
N GLY A 306 0.33 0.59 -13.36
CA GLY A 306 -0.05 -0.82 -13.49
C GLY A 306 -1.32 -1.18 -12.71
N ASP A 307 -2.04 -0.18 -12.17
CA ASP A 307 -3.34 -0.37 -11.54
C ASP A 307 -4.42 -0.56 -12.62
N LEU A 308 -4.98 -1.77 -12.66
CA LEU A 308 -6.14 -2.12 -13.47
C LEU A 308 -7.41 -1.81 -12.66
N ILE A 309 -8.17 -0.80 -13.11
CA ILE A 309 -9.41 -0.40 -12.43
C ILE A 309 -10.47 -1.47 -12.68
N TRP A 310 -10.90 -2.15 -11.61
CA TRP A 310 -11.79 -3.28 -11.72
C TRP A 310 -13.22 -2.85 -12.06
N HIS A 311 -13.75 -3.43 -13.13
CA HIS A 311 -15.15 -3.37 -13.51
C HIS A 311 -15.62 -4.80 -13.76
N ASP A 312 -16.42 -5.34 -12.84
CA ASP A 312 -16.81 -6.76 -12.85
C ASP A 312 -17.62 -7.14 -14.10
N ASP A 313 -18.37 -6.18 -14.66
CA ASP A 313 -19.14 -6.29 -15.90
C ASP A 313 -18.28 -6.33 -17.17
N ARG A 314 -16.96 -6.06 -17.04
CA ARG A 314 -15.98 -6.07 -18.14
C ARG A 314 -14.98 -7.22 -18.04
N ALA A 315 -15.28 -8.22 -17.22
CA ALA A 315 -14.48 -9.42 -17.06
C ALA A 315 -15.36 -10.67 -17.09
N VAL A 316 -14.82 -11.77 -17.60
CA VAL A 316 -15.45 -13.09 -17.51
C VAL A 316 -14.42 -14.13 -17.09
N ALA A 317 -14.86 -15.15 -16.34
CA ALA A 317 -14.01 -16.26 -15.96
C ALA A 317 -13.63 -17.09 -17.19
N GLY A 318 -12.34 -17.31 -17.38
CA GLY A 318 -11.77 -18.22 -18.35
C GLY A 318 -11.42 -19.58 -17.74
N GLU A 319 -10.48 -20.28 -18.36
CA GLU A 319 -10.03 -21.60 -17.89
C GLU A 319 -9.31 -21.53 -16.54
N PRO A 320 -9.43 -22.57 -15.69
CA PRO A 320 -8.56 -22.74 -14.52
C PRO A 320 -7.08 -22.78 -14.94
N PHE A 321 -6.20 -22.24 -14.11
CA PHE A 321 -4.77 -22.30 -14.33
C PHE A 321 -3.99 -22.63 -13.05
N ASP A 322 -2.71 -22.99 -13.22
CA ASP A 322 -1.75 -23.12 -12.12
C ASP A 322 -0.92 -21.82 -12.00
N PRO A 323 -1.09 -21.04 -10.91
CA PRO A 323 -0.36 -19.79 -10.74
C PRO A 323 1.16 -19.97 -10.64
N PHE A 324 1.66 -21.11 -10.14
CA PHE A 324 3.10 -21.37 -10.10
C PHE A 324 3.65 -21.63 -11.51
N ALA A 325 2.90 -22.36 -12.35
CA ALA A 325 3.27 -22.56 -13.74
C ALA A 325 3.29 -21.22 -14.52
N VAL A 326 2.26 -20.38 -14.34
CA VAL A 326 2.23 -19.05 -14.97
C VAL A 326 3.36 -18.16 -14.46
N ALA A 327 3.59 -18.11 -13.15
CA ALA A 327 4.68 -17.31 -12.57
C ALA A 327 6.03 -17.72 -13.15
N ARG A 328 6.30 -19.03 -13.28
CA ARG A 328 7.57 -19.54 -13.82
C ARG A 328 7.81 -19.14 -15.27
N ILE A 329 6.75 -19.08 -16.07
CA ILE A 329 6.85 -18.81 -17.52
C ILE A 329 6.77 -17.32 -17.84
N ARG A 330 5.93 -16.57 -17.11
CA ARG A 330 5.54 -15.20 -17.49
C ARG A 330 6.16 -14.11 -16.62
N LEU A 331 6.43 -14.39 -15.35
CA LEU A 331 6.76 -13.32 -14.39
C LEU A 331 8.08 -12.62 -14.71
N ALA A 332 9.11 -13.38 -15.14
CA ALA A 332 10.41 -12.82 -15.47
C ALA A 332 10.39 -11.92 -16.72
N GLY A 333 9.53 -12.23 -17.70
CA GLY A 333 9.42 -11.48 -18.95
C GLY A 333 8.34 -10.39 -18.94
N ALA A 334 7.59 -10.24 -17.84
CA ALA A 334 6.52 -9.26 -17.75
C ALA A 334 7.07 -7.85 -17.50
N LEU A 335 6.60 -6.88 -18.28
CA LEU A 335 6.96 -5.47 -18.13
C LEU A 335 6.38 -4.93 -16.83
N ALA A 336 7.24 -4.44 -15.93
CA ALA A 336 6.79 -3.76 -14.72
C ALA A 336 6.28 -2.35 -15.05
N PRO A 337 5.27 -1.85 -14.32
CA PRO A 337 4.81 -0.49 -14.51
C PRO A 337 5.81 0.54 -13.97
N ALA A 338 5.73 1.78 -14.50
CA ALA A 338 6.38 2.92 -13.89
C ALA A 338 5.72 3.27 -12.54
N VAL A 339 6.46 3.90 -11.63
CA VAL A 339 5.91 4.33 -10.33
C VAL A 339 5.62 5.84 -10.36
N PRO A 340 4.34 6.27 -10.26
CA PRO A 340 4.00 7.69 -10.20
C PRO A 340 4.67 8.40 -9.04
N ALA A 341 4.98 9.69 -9.18
CA ALA A 341 5.76 10.44 -8.20
C ALA A 341 5.22 10.35 -6.76
N LEU A 342 3.91 10.53 -6.55
CA LEU A 342 3.27 10.45 -5.23
C LEU A 342 3.16 9.02 -4.68
N ASP A 343 3.53 8.02 -5.49
CA ASP A 343 3.53 6.62 -5.11
C ASP A 343 4.93 6.08 -4.80
N ARG A 344 5.99 6.87 -5.05
CA ARG A 344 7.38 6.55 -4.74
C ARG A 344 7.63 6.69 -3.24
N HIS A 345 7.60 5.56 -2.55
CA HIS A 345 7.91 5.48 -1.13
C HIS A 345 8.46 4.09 -0.82
N PRO A 346 9.54 3.94 -0.02
CA PRO A 346 10.17 2.63 0.17
C PRO A 346 9.20 1.53 0.64
N VAL A 347 8.31 1.83 1.60
CA VAL A 347 7.32 0.86 2.11
C VAL A 347 6.27 0.39 1.08
N ARG A 348 6.20 1.05 -0.07
CA ARG A 348 5.31 0.70 -1.18
C ARG A 348 5.94 -0.23 -2.20
N ILE A 349 7.24 -0.50 -2.10
CA ILE A 349 7.88 -1.53 -2.90
C ILE A 349 7.25 -2.86 -2.54
N ALA A 350 6.65 -3.51 -3.53
CA ALA A 350 5.86 -4.73 -3.39
C ALA A 350 5.89 -5.49 -4.71
N GLU A 351 7.04 -6.10 -4.98
CA GLU A 351 7.38 -6.62 -6.30
C GLU A 351 7.14 -8.14 -6.37
N PRO A 352 6.25 -8.63 -7.26
CA PRO A 352 5.97 -10.04 -7.35
C PRO A 352 7.20 -10.86 -7.76
N VAL A 353 7.42 -11.96 -7.05
CA VAL A 353 8.49 -12.93 -7.31
C VAL A 353 7.98 -14.36 -7.18
N LEU A 354 8.65 -15.26 -7.91
CA LEU A 354 8.60 -16.70 -7.68
C LEU A 354 9.93 -17.12 -7.04
N ALA A 355 9.84 -17.72 -5.84
CA ALA A 355 10.94 -18.34 -5.13
C ALA A 355 10.75 -19.87 -5.16
N GLU A 356 11.78 -20.58 -5.60
CA GLU A 356 11.86 -22.04 -5.67
C GLU A 356 13.29 -22.46 -5.27
N ASP A 357 13.51 -23.76 -5.11
CA ASP A 357 14.82 -24.34 -4.81
C ASP A 357 15.49 -23.76 -3.54
N TYR A 358 14.69 -23.26 -2.60
CA TYR A 358 15.15 -22.77 -1.31
C TYR A 358 14.97 -23.80 -0.21
N THR A 359 15.71 -23.61 0.88
CA THR A 359 15.47 -24.28 2.15
C THR A 359 14.89 -23.29 3.17
N ILE A 360 14.14 -23.79 4.15
CA ILE A 360 13.58 -22.95 5.21
C ILE A 360 14.52 -22.96 6.41
N GLU A 361 14.99 -21.78 6.80
CA GLU A 361 15.57 -21.52 8.11
C GLU A 361 14.42 -21.28 9.10
N ARG A 362 14.28 -22.15 10.10
CA ARG A 362 13.23 -22.06 11.11
C ARG A 362 13.70 -21.22 12.29
N GLY A 363 12.79 -20.46 12.89
CA GLY A 363 13.06 -19.63 14.07
C GLY A 363 11.91 -18.66 14.30
N GLU A 364 12.12 -17.68 15.18
CA GLU A 364 11.15 -16.61 15.42
C GLU A 364 10.87 -15.78 14.16
N ARG A 365 11.90 -15.58 13.33
CA ARG A 365 11.81 -14.95 12.01
C ARG A 365 12.21 -15.98 10.96
N PRO A 366 11.28 -16.82 10.50
CA PRO A 366 11.60 -17.81 9.50
C PRO A 366 12.06 -17.10 8.22
N ALA A 367 13.04 -17.70 7.56
CA ALA A 367 13.63 -17.15 6.34
C ALA A 367 13.80 -18.25 5.31
N LEU A 368 13.74 -17.87 4.04
CA LEU A 368 14.19 -18.73 2.96
C LEU A 368 15.71 -18.56 2.77
N ARG A 369 16.35 -19.67 2.44
CA ARG A 369 17.77 -19.76 2.10
C ARG A 369 17.88 -20.23 0.66
N LEU A 370 18.34 -19.34 -0.22
CA LEU A 370 18.58 -19.61 -1.63
C LEU A 370 20.08 -19.45 -1.89
N GLY A 371 20.82 -20.56 -1.89
CA GLY A 371 22.29 -20.51 -1.81
C GLY A 371 22.75 -19.76 -0.55
N GLU A 372 23.63 -18.77 -0.73
CA GLU A 372 24.13 -17.90 0.35
C GLU A 372 23.23 -16.71 0.69
N ALA A 373 22.12 -16.51 -0.02
CA ALA A 373 21.17 -15.45 0.28
C ALA A 373 20.18 -15.88 1.38
N ARG A 374 19.79 -14.93 2.24
CA ARG A 374 18.83 -15.12 3.34
C ARG A 374 17.76 -14.04 3.27
N LEU A 375 16.52 -14.42 2.95
CA LEU A 375 15.40 -13.48 2.88
C LEU A 375 14.33 -13.89 3.90
N GLU A 376 14.05 -13.01 4.85
CA GLU A 376 13.05 -13.25 5.91
C GLU A 376 11.63 -13.19 5.33
N PHE A 377 10.74 -14.02 5.86
CA PHE A 377 9.31 -13.94 5.56
C PHE A 377 8.64 -12.86 6.40
N ASP A 378 7.77 -12.06 5.78
CA ASP A 378 6.88 -11.14 6.48
C ASP A 378 5.59 -11.87 6.88
N LEU A 379 5.65 -12.58 8.02
CA LEU A 379 4.52 -13.36 8.51
C LEU A 379 3.45 -12.51 9.19
N ASP A 380 3.81 -11.31 9.67
CA ASP A 380 2.87 -10.38 10.31
C ASP A 380 1.83 -9.85 9.32
N ARG A 381 2.12 -9.90 8.02
CA ARG A 381 1.22 -9.52 6.92
C ARG A 381 0.40 -10.68 6.33
N LEU A 382 0.46 -11.88 6.90
CA LEU A 382 -0.40 -12.96 6.41
C LEU A 382 -1.88 -12.63 6.66
N PRO A 383 -2.73 -12.67 5.63
CA PRO A 383 -4.13 -12.30 5.78
C PRO A 383 -4.87 -13.36 6.61
N SER A 384 -5.50 -12.92 7.70
CA SER A 384 -6.33 -13.80 8.56
C SER A 384 -7.59 -14.34 7.87
N CYS A 385 -7.94 -13.77 6.71
CA CYS A 385 -9.11 -14.13 5.92
C CYS A 385 -8.83 -15.18 4.83
N GLY A 386 -7.63 -15.74 4.77
CA GLY A 386 -7.26 -16.78 3.81
C GLY A 386 -6.69 -18.04 4.46
N PRO A 387 -6.39 -19.07 3.67
CA PRO A 387 -5.83 -20.34 4.16
C PRO A 387 -4.32 -20.30 4.44
N LEU A 388 -3.63 -19.21 4.12
CA LEU A 388 -2.19 -19.09 4.37
C LEU A 388 -1.91 -19.00 5.87
N THR A 389 -0.97 -19.83 6.34
CA THR A 389 -0.57 -19.89 7.75
C THR A 389 0.95 -19.91 7.87
N PRO A 390 1.52 -19.41 8.99
CA PRO A 390 2.95 -19.54 9.27
C PRO A 390 3.48 -20.96 9.11
N GLU A 391 2.69 -21.97 9.51
CA GLU A 391 3.08 -23.38 9.41
C GLU A 391 3.18 -23.85 7.96
N LEU A 392 2.26 -23.43 7.08
CA LEU A 392 2.32 -23.73 5.66
C LEU A 392 3.51 -23.05 4.99
N VAL A 393 3.80 -21.79 5.36
CA VAL A 393 4.99 -21.08 4.86
C VAL A 393 6.27 -21.81 5.31
N ALA A 394 6.36 -22.22 6.57
CA ALA A 394 7.52 -22.96 7.08
C ALA A 394 7.69 -24.38 6.50
N ALA A 395 6.65 -24.93 5.85
CA ALA A 395 6.66 -26.21 5.15
C ALA A 395 6.75 -26.08 3.62
N SER A 396 6.83 -24.85 3.11
CA SER A 396 6.77 -24.57 1.69
C SER A 396 8.05 -24.98 0.96
N THR A 397 7.88 -25.42 -0.29
CA THR A 397 8.96 -25.74 -1.24
C THR A 397 8.98 -24.76 -2.42
N ALA A 398 7.89 -24.01 -2.61
CA ALA A 398 7.82 -22.88 -3.53
C ALA A 398 6.92 -21.79 -2.94
N CYS A 399 7.22 -20.54 -3.25
CA CYS A 399 6.48 -19.37 -2.79
C CYS A 399 6.32 -18.36 -3.94
N ILE A 400 5.07 -17.96 -4.21
CA ILE A 400 4.78 -16.71 -4.90
C ILE A 400 4.58 -15.66 -3.82
N GLY A 401 5.36 -14.59 -3.88
CA GLY A 401 5.32 -13.54 -2.86
C GLY A 401 5.65 -12.17 -3.42
N LEU A 402 5.64 -11.18 -2.54
CA LEU A 402 6.07 -9.81 -2.81
C LEU A 402 7.39 -9.56 -2.10
N VAL A 403 8.43 -9.18 -2.83
CA VAL A 403 9.63 -8.61 -2.22
C VAL A 403 9.31 -7.17 -1.83
N ARG A 404 9.50 -6.87 -0.55
CA ARG A 404 9.14 -5.58 0.06
C ARG A 404 10.31 -5.00 0.83
N TRP A 405 10.35 -3.67 0.89
CA TRP A 405 11.24 -2.97 1.81
C TRP A 405 10.44 -2.47 3.01
N ASP A 406 10.79 -2.94 4.20
CA ASP A 406 10.16 -2.48 5.44
C ASP A 406 11.19 -2.37 6.56
N ALA A 407 11.07 -1.34 7.39
CA ALA A 407 11.94 -1.08 8.53
C ALA A 407 13.46 -1.25 8.24
N GLY A 408 13.91 -0.80 7.07
CA GLY A 408 15.32 -0.83 6.68
C GLY A 408 15.83 -2.18 6.17
N ARG A 409 14.95 -3.12 5.80
CA ARG A 409 15.34 -4.43 5.28
C ARG A 409 14.40 -4.94 4.19
N TRP A 410 14.91 -5.84 3.36
CA TRP A 410 14.11 -6.62 2.41
C TRP A 410 13.40 -7.78 3.12
N LEU A 411 12.13 -7.98 2.79
CA LEU A 411 11.27 -9.06 3.29
C LEU A 411 10.52 -9.72 2.14
N LEU A 412 10.15 -10.99 2.30
CA LEU A 412 9.24 -11.69 1.39
C LEU A 412 7.86 -11.86 2.04
N GLN A 413 6.85 -11.18 1.54
CA GLN A 413 5.45 -11.40 1.93
C GLN A 413 4.85 -12.54 1.08
N PRO A 414 4.45 -13.68 1.67
CA PRO A 414 3.84 -14.77 0.91
C PRO A 414 2.43 -14.40 0.41
N LEU A 415 2.15 -14.68 -0.87
CA LEU A 415 0.79 -14.60 -1.46
C LEU A 415 0.23 -15.98 -1.84
N ALA A 416 1.12 -16.93 -2.11
CA ALA A 416 0.79 -18.33 -2.30
C ALA A 416 1.99 -19.22 -1.97
N VAL A 417 1.72 -20.42 -1.44
CA VAL A 417 2.76 -21.40 -1.16
C VAL A 417 2.37 -22.78 -1.70
N ALA A 418 3.36 -23.50 -2.21
CA ALA A 418 3.25 -24.92 -2.48
C ALA A 418 4.05 -25.68 -1.40
N ALA A 419 3.46 -26.73 -0.84
CA ALA A 419 4.05 -27.55 0.20
C ALA A 419 3.70 -29.03 0.01
N THR A 420 4.38 -29.91 0.73
CA THR A 420 4.01 -31.33 0.81
C THR A 420 3.55 -31.67 2.22
N VAL A 421 2.26 -31.96 2.39
CA VAL A 421 1.66 -32.33 3.67
C VAL A 421 1.23 -33.79 3.62
N LYS A 422 1.74 -34.63 4.53
CA LYS A 422 1.46 -36.08 4.55
C LYS A 422 1.67 -36.74 3.18
N ARG A 423 2.76 -36.38 2.49
CA ARG A 423 3.12 -36.84 1.12
C ARG A 423 2.14 -36.43 0.01
N LYS A 424 1.22 -35.50 0.27
CA LYS A 424 0.35 -34.94 -0.75
C LYS A 424 0.78 -33.50 -1.06
N PRO A 425 0.84 -33.11 -2.34
CA PRO A 425 1.03 -31.72 -2.69
C PRO A 425 -0.19 -30.92 -2.19
N VAL A 426 0.10 -29.79 -1.56
CA VAL A 426 -0.91 -28.82 -1.11
C VAL A 426 -0.45 -27.47 -1.62
N VAL A 427 -1.40 -26.73 -2.19
CA VAL A 427 -1.21 -25.34 -2.58
C VAL A 427 -2.22 -24.51 -1.81
N ALA A 428 -1.77 -23.36 -1.30
CA ALA A 428 -2.63 -22.41 -0.61
C ALA A 428 -2.40 -21.01 -1.19
N HIS A 429 -3.50 -20.29 -1.45
CA HIS A 429 -3.47 -18.92 -1.99
C HIS A 429 -4.27 -17.97 -1.10
N GLY A 430 -3.83 -16.72 -0.96
CA GLY A 430 -4.52 -15.72 -0.14
C GLY A 430 -6.00 -15.51 -0.53
N GLY A 431 -6.35 -15.66 -1.81
CA GLY A 431 -7.70 -15.46 -2.34
C GLY A 431 -8.62 -16.69 -2.34
N GLU A 432 -8.17 -17.86 -1.88
CA GLU A 432 -8.95 -19.11 -1.98
C GLU A 432 -10.26 -19.10 -1.20
N TRP A 433 -10.38 -18.26 -0.17
CA TRP A 433 -11.60 -18.11 0.64
C TRP A 433 -12.52 -16.99 0.14
N ALA A 434 -12.27 -16.43 -1.05
CA ALA A 434 -13.05 -15.33 -1.62
C ALA A 434 -14.55 -15.61 -1.74
N THR A 435 -14.95 -16.88 -1.92
CA THR A 435 -16.35 -17.32 -1.95
C THR A 435 -16.79 -18.05 -0.67
N GLY A 436 -15.95 -18.03 0.36
CA GLY A 436 -16.17 -18.67 1.66
C GLY A 436 -15.03 -19.62 2.06
N PRO A 437 -14.83 -19.88 3.36
CA PRO A 437 -13.80 -20.78 3.83
C PRO A 437 -14.09 -22.23 3.44
N THR A 438 -13.03 -22.97 3.13
CA THR A 438 -13.09 -24.40 2.78
C THR A 438 -12.69 -25.33 3.93
N ASP A 439 -12.03 -24.80 4.96
CA ASP A 439 -11.66 -25.58 6.15
C ASP A 439 -12.90 -25.87 7.03
N PRO A 440 -13.21 -27.14 7.35
CA PRO A 440 -14.40 -27.50 8.13
C PRO A 440 -14.49 -26.84 9.51
N LYS A 441 -13.35 -26.60 10.18
CA LYS A 441 -13.33 -25.93 11.49
C LYS A 441 -13.69 -24.46 11.34
N VAL A 442 -13.15 -23.80 10.33
CA VAL A 442 -13.44 -22.38 10.04
C VAL A 442 -14.89 -22.21 9.58
N VAL A 443 -15.39 -23.07 8.70
CA VAL A 443 -16.81 -23.11 8.29
C VAL A 443 -17.74 -23.22 9.50
N LYS A 444 -17.43 -24.13 10.43
CA LYS A 444 -18.22 -24.31 11.66
C LYS A 444 -18.16 -23.10 12.59
N ALA A 445 -17.01 -22.42 12.67
CA ALA A 445 -16.85 -21.20 13.45
C ALA A 445 -17.67 -20.05 12.85
N GLU A 446 -17.58 -19.84 11.53
CA GLU A 446 -18.36 -18.84 10.80
C GLU A 446 -19.87 -19.05 10.95
N ALA A 447 -20.34 -20.30 10.84
CA ALA A 447 -21.74 -20.63 11.01
C ALA A 447 -22.28 -20.30 12.42
N ARG A 448 -21.42 -20.34 13.46
CA ARG A 448 -21.79 -19.96 14.83
C ARG A 448 -21.84 -18.45 15.03
N SER A 449 -20.96 -17.71 14.36
CA SER A 449 -20.87 -16.24 14.46
C SER A 449 -21.99 -15.52 13.71
N GLY A 450 -22.62 -16.20 12.73
CA GLY A 450 -23.69 -15.63 11.91
C GLY A 450 -23.18 -14.61 10.89
N ASP A 451 -24.10 -13.93 10.20
CA ASP A 451 -23.74 -12.93 9.18
C ASP A 451 -23.78 -11.50 9.73
N ALA A 452 -22.68 -11.11 10.37
CA ALA A 452 -22.51 -9.75 10.91
C ALA A 452 -22.66 -8.66 9.83
N VAL A 453 -22.22 -8.94 8.59
CA VAL A 453 -22.30 -7.98 7.48
C VAL A 453 -23.76 -7.73 7.10
N ALA A 454 -24.57 -8.79 6.96
CA ALA A 454 -25.99 -8.65 6.67
C ALA A 454 -26.74 -7.87 7.77
N VAL A 455 -26.47 -8.21 9.05
CA VAL A 455 -27.09 -7.52 10.20
C VAL A 455 -26.75 -6.02 10.21
N LEU A 456 -25.49 -5.68 9.96
CA LEU A 456 -25.06 -4.28 9.95
C LEU A 456 -25.65 -3.51 8.76
N ARG A 457 -25.70 -4.11 7.56
CA ARG A 457 -26.36 -3.52 6.39
C ARG A 457 -27.85 -3.26 6.63
N GLU A 458 -28.54 -4.20 7.25
CA GLU A 458 -29.96 -4.05 7.62
C GLU A 458 -30.16 -2.88 8.59
N ARG A 459 -29.32 -2.80 9.64
CA ARG A 459 -29.38 -1.71 10.64
C ARG A 459 -29.08 -0.35 10.01
N ALA A 460 -28.03 -0.25 9.20
CA ALA A 460 -27.68 0.98 8.49
C ALA A 460 -28.82 1.43 7.56
N GLY A 461 -29.41 0.50 6.80
CA GLY A 461 -30.55 0.80 5.93
C GLY A 461 -31.80 1.26 6.69
N ARG A 462 -32.00 0.87 7.96
CA ARG A 462 -33.08 1.41 8.80
C ARG A 462 -32.79 2.83 9.29
N LEU A 463 -31.52 3.14 9.59
CA LEU A 463 -31.11 4.48 10.02
C LEU A 463 -31.20 5.50 8.88
N LEU A 464 -30.80 5.12 7.66
CA LEU A 464 -30.83 5.99 6.48
C LEU A 464 -32.24 6.24 5.90
N ARG A 465 -33.26 5.50 6.37
CA ARG A 465 -34.67 5.68 5.97
C ARG A 465 -35.45 6.60 6.92
N ARG A 466 -34.79 7.13 7.95
CA ARG A 466 -35.30 8.19 8.81
C ARG A 466 -34.61 9.49 8.44
#